data_AF-A0A925PKW0-F1
#
_entry.id   AF-A0A925PKW0-F1
#
_cell.length_a   1.000
_cell.length_b   1.000
_cell.length_c   1.000
_cell.angle_alpha   90.00
_cell.angle_beta   90.00
_cell.angle_gamma   90.00
#
_symmetry.space_group_name_H-M   'P 1'
#
loop_
_entity.id
_entity.type
_entity.pdbx_description
1 polymer ?
#
loop_
_entity_poly.entity_id
_entity_poly.type
_entity_poly.pdbx_seq_one_letter_code
_entity_poly.pdbx_strand_id
1 'polypeptide(L)' 'AWANSIGMSPEILHRVASMASGGMDTLPHNGAVITLLAVCGLTHKDSYKDIFVLTILKTTMVFVVIALHSMTGLL' A
#
# COMPACT_ATOMS: atom_id res chain seq x y z
N ALA A 1 -22.88 -2.17 -3.50
CA ALA A 1 -23.52 -1.96 -2.18
C ALA A 1 -23.05 -0.68 -1.48
N TRP A 2 -21.74 -0.32 -1.46
CA TRP A 2 -21.28 1.02 -1.01
C TRP A 2 -20.74 1.90 -2.16
N ALA A 3 -20.03 1.31 -3.12
CA ALA A 3 -19.54 2.04 -4.31
C ALA A 3 -20.68 2.79 -5.04
N ASN A 4 -21.80 2.10 -5.28
CA ASN A 4 -22.98 2.67 -5.94
C ASN A 4 -23.65 3.80 -5.14
N SER A 5 -23.53 3.82 -3.79
CA SER A 5 -24.12 4.90 -2.97
C SER A 5 -23.27 6.18 -2.97
N ILE A 6 -21.98 6.07 -3.31
CA ILE A 6 -21.07 7.22 -3.46
C ILE A 6 -20.84 7.60 -4.94
N GLY A 7 -21.58 6.99 -5.88
CA GLY A 7 -21.43 7.24 -7.32
C GLY A 7 -20.11 6.71 -7.92
N MET A 8 -19.43 5.77 -7.25
CA MET A 8 -18.15 5.20 -7.69
C MET A 8 -18.35 3.81 -8.27
N SER A 9 -17.57 3.46 -9.31
CA SER A 9 -17.57 2.09 -9.85
C SER A 9 -17.03 1.10 -8.80
N PRO A 10 -17.71 -0.05 -8.58
CA PRO A 10 -17.24 -1.11 -7.69
C PRO A 10 -15.83 -1.61 -8.02
N GLU A 11 -15.45 -1.58 -9.29
CA GLU A 11 -14.13 -2.04 -9.76
C GLU A 11 -13.00 -1.15 -9.23
N ILE A 12 -13.18 0.16 -9.27
CA ILE A 12 -12.21 1.13 -8.77
C ILE A 12 -12.11 1.03 -7.26
N LEU A 13 -13.25 0.94 -6.58
CA LEU A 13 -13.27 0.73 -5.14
C LEU A 13 -12.49 -0.53 -4.76
N HIS A 14 -12.68 -1.63 -5.49
CA HIS A 14 -11.96 -2.87 -5.25
C HIS A 14 -10.44 -2.69 -5.48
N ARG A 15 -10.03 -2.05 -6.58
CA ARG A 15 -8.60 -1.80 -6.88
C ARG A 15 -7.94 -0.95 -5.79
N VAL A 16 -8.59 0.13 -5.37
CA VAL A 16 -8.10 1.03 -4.32
C VAL A 16 -8.04 0.32 -2.97
N ALA A 17 -9.09 -0.43 -2.59
CA ALA A 17 -9.11 -1.19 -1.34
C ALA A 17 -8.04 -2.29 -1.30
N SER A 18 -7.85 -3.01 -2.40
CA SER A 18 -6.80 -4.02 -2.55
C SER A 18 -5.40 -3.39 -2.43
N MET A 19 -5.16 -2.25 -3.07
CA MET A 19 -3.88 -1.52 -2.92
C MET A 19 -3.64 -1.02 -1.49
N ALA A 20 -4.68 -0.50 -0.83
CA ALA A 20 -4.61 -0.02 0.55
C ALA A 20 -4.31 -1.13 1.57
N SER A 21 -4.78 -2.37 1.33
CA SER A 21 -4.69 -3.48 2.28
C SER A 21 -3.26 -3.86 2.69
N GLY A 22 -2.27 -3.74 1.80
CA GLY A 22 -0.88 -4.14 2.12
C GLY A 22 -0.06 -3.09 2.90
N GLY A 23 -0.69 -2.24 3.71
CA GLY A 23 0.00 -1.13 4.40
C GLY A 23 0.79 -1.54 5.64
N MET A 24 0.68 -2.80 6.09
CA MET A 24 1.29 -3.29 7.33
C MET A 24 2.59 -4.09 7.11
N ASP A 25 3.34 -3.78 6.06
CA ASP A 25 4.56 -4.52 5.74
C ASP A 25 5.71 -4.24 6.73
N THR A 26 5.61 -3.18 7.52
CA THR A 26 6.61 -2.69 8.47
C THR A 26 6.69 -3.46 9.79
N LEU A 27 5.72 -4.32 10.07
CA LEU A 27 5.67 -5.03 11.34
C LEU A 27 6.68 -6.18 11.36
N PRO A 28 7.34 -6.44 12.51
CA PRO A 28 8.41 -7.43 12.61
C PRO A 28 7.92 -8.88 12.44
N HIS A 29 6.61 -9.11 12.37
CA HIS A 29 6.02 -10.42 12.09
C HIS A 29 5.81 -10.69 10.59
N ASN A 30 6.13 -9.74 9.71
CA ASN A 30 6.00 -9.92 8.27
C ASN A 30 7.07 -10.90 7.74
N GLY A 31 6.65 -12.12 7.42
CA GLY A 31 7.52 -13.19 6.92
C GLY A 31 8.28 -12.83 5.63
N ALA A 32 7.70 -11.99 4.76
CA ALA A 32 8.37 -11.58 3.52
C ALA A 32 9.58 -10.67 3.80
N VAL A 33 9.45 -9.73 4.74
CA VAL A 33 10.53 -8.83 5.15
C VAL A 33 11.62 -9.58 5.89
N ILE A 34 11.26 -10.52 6.79
CA ILE A 34 12.24 -11.37 7.49
C ILE A 34 13.10 -12.14 6.47
N THR A 35 12.47 -12.73 5.46
CA THR A 35 13.16 -13.49 4.41
C THR A 35 14.11 -12.59 3.60
N LEU A 36 13.66 -11.39 3.23
CA LEU A 36 14.47 -10.45 2.46
C LEU A 36 15.71 -9.99 3.25
N LEU A 37 15.54 -9.69 4.53
CA LEU A 37 16.64 -9.33 5.42
C LEU A 37 17.64 -10.49 5.60
N ALA A 38 17.15 -11.72 5.74
CA ALA A 38 17.99 -12.91 5.85
C ALA A 38 18.83 -13.14 4.57
N VAL A 39 18.23 -12.98 3.39
CA VAL A 39 18.95 -13.11 2.10
C VAL A 39 19.96 -12.00 1.88
N CYS A 40 19.63 -10.76 2.28
CA CYS A 40 20.54 -9.62 2.18
C CYS A 40 21.59 -9.54 3.30
N GLY A 41 21.52 -10.41 4.31
CA GLY A 41 22.43 -10.40 5.46
C GLY A 41 22.29 -9.15 6.35
N LEU A 42 21.13 -8.48 6.32
CA LEU A 42 20.87 -7.26 7.08
C LEU A 42 20.03 -7.58 8.33
N THR A 43 20.18 -6.76 9.38
CA THR A 43 19.31 -6.88 10.56
C THR A 43 18.07 -6.03 10.39
N HIS A 44 16.98 -6.43 11.05
CA HIS A 44 15.73 -5.65 11.04
C HIS A 44 15.93 -4.22 11.55
N LYS A 45 16.87 -4.02 12.49
CA LYS A 45 17.20 -2.71 13.06
C LYS A 45 17.85 -1.78 12.04
N ASP A 46 18.68 -2.32 11.15
CA ASP A 46 19.39 -1.52 10.15
C ASP A 46 18.44 -1.04 9.05
N SER A 47 17.57 -1.95 8.58
CA SER A 47 16.64 -1.65 7.49
C SER A 47 15.27 -1.13 7.94
N TYR A 48 14.99 -1.02 9.24
CA TYR A 48 13.67 -0.60 9.74
C TYR A 48 13.23 0.74 9.17
N LYS A 49 14.16 1.70 9.09
CA LYS A 49 13.89 3.03 8.53
C LYS A 49 13.52 2.96 7.06
N ASP A 50 14.24 2.15 6.28
CA ASP A 50 13.98 2.00 4.84
C ASP A 50 12.61 1.35 4.60
N ILE A 51 12.31 0.30 5.36
CA ILE A 51 11.01 -0.41 5.30
C ILE A 51 9.86 0.54 5.70
N PHE A 52 10.07 1.38 6.72
CA PHE A 52 9.10 2.37 7.18
C PHE A 52 8.84 3.46 6.12
N VAL A 53 9.90 4.02 5.54
CA VAL A 53 9.78 5.01 4.46
C VAL A 53 9.05 4.42 3.25
N LEU A 54 9.42 3.20 2.84
CA LEU A 54 8.74 2.50 1.74
C LEU A 54 7.26 2.24 2.04
N THR A 55 6.92 1.87 3.27
CA THR A 55 5.52 1.66 3.68
C THR A 55 4.72 2.96 3.57
N ILE A 56 5.27 4.09 4.03
CA ILE A 56 4.62 5.40 3.93
C ILE A 56 4.44 5.79 2.46
N LEU A 57 5.48 5.64 1.64
CA LEU A 57 5.41 5.94 0.20
C LEU A 57 4.32 5.11 -0.48
N LYS A 58 4.29 3.80 -0.22
CA LYS A 58 3.29 2.89 -0.76
C LYS A 58 1.87 3.24 -0.31
N THR A 59 1.69 3.64 0.94
CA THR A 59 0.39 4.08 1.48
C THR A 59 -0.05 5.40 0.84
N THR A 60 0.90 6.32 0.63
CA THR A 60 0.65 7.63 -0.01
C THR A 60 0.20 7.48 -1.46
N MET A 61 0.71 6.48 -2.18
CA MET A 61 0.31 6.22 -3.58
C MET A 61 -1.18 5.96 -3.75
N VAL A 62 -1.86 5.39 -2.76
CA VAL A 62 -3.32 5.17 -2.82
C VAL A 62 -4.06 6.50 -2.93
N PHE A 63 -3.63 7.52 -2.18
CA PHE A 63 -4.22 8.86 -2.25
C PHE A 63 -3.97 9.52 -3.61
N VAL A 64 -2.79 9.29 -4.21
CA VAL A 64 -2.46 9.78 -5.56
C VAL A 64 -3.40 9.16 -6.59
N VAL A 65 -3.65 7.84 -6.52
CA VAL A 65 -4.57 7.16 -7.44
C VAL A 65 -6.00 7.71 -7.32
N ILE A 66 -6.49 7.95 -6.11
CA ILE A 66 -7.82 8.54 -5.88
C ILE A 66 -7.88 9.97 -6.43
N ALA A 67 -6.85 10.78 -6.18
CA ALA A 67 -6.78 12.15 -6.69
C ALA A 67 -6.76 12.19 -8.23
N LEU A 68 -5.95 11.33 -8.86
CA LEU A 68 -5.90 11.20 -10.32
C LEU A 68 -7.25 10.75 -10.89
N HIS A 69 -7.89 9.75 -10.27
CA HIS A 69 -9.23 9.31 -10.67
C HIS A 69 -10.24 10.46 -10.57
N SER A 70 -10.23 11.22 -9.47
CA SER A 70 -11.12 12.37 -9.29
C SER A 70 -10.88 13.50 -10.30
N MET A 71 -9.66 13.69 -10.78
CA MET A 71 -9.30 14.77 -11.71
C MET A 71 -9.51 14.40 -13.18
N THR A 72 -9.31 13.12 -13.54
CA THR A 72 -9.29 12.67 -14.94
C THR A 72 -10.50 11.84 -15.34
N GLY A 73 -11.23 11.24 -14.39
CA GLY A 73 -12.38 10.36 -14.64
C GLY A 73 -12.05 9.11 -15.46
N LEU A 74 -10.77 8.80 -15.65
CA LEU A 74 -10.28 7.86 -16.67
C LEU A 74 -9.80 6.52 -16.08
N LEU A 75 -9.52 6.50 -14.77
CA LEU A 75 -9.11 5.33 -14.01
C LEU A 75 -10.30 4.61 -13.40
#